data_AF-A0A8H2WCU6-F1
#
_entry.id   AF-A0A8H2WCU6-F1
#
_cell.length_a   1.000
_cell.length_b   1.000
_cell.length_c   1.000
_cell.angle_alpha   90.00
_cell.angle_beta   90.00
_cell.angle_gamma   90.00
#
_symmetry.space_group_name_H-M   'P 1'
#
loop_
_entity.id
_entity.type
_entity.pdbx_description
1 polymer ?
#
loop_
_entity_poly.entity_id
_entity_poly.type
_entity_poly.pdbx_seq_one_letter_code
_entity_poly.pdbx_strand_id
1 'polypeptide(L)'
;MSQLSSTKPPSRNGPDANLTPNPVITHYSNGKLSIIPSQKTFRTKRILAKASRQNRPLPQWFRLKTDSKIQYNAKRRHWRRTKLNI
;
A
#
# COMPACT_ATOMS: atom_id res chain seq x y z
N MET A 1 45.01 -37.19 22.08
CA MET A 1 43.84 -37.27 21.17
C MET A 1 42.61 -36.85 21.97
N SER A 2 42.20 -35.58 21.89
CA SER A 2 41.07 -35.05 22.66
C SER A 2 39.75 -35.49 22.03
N GLN A 3 38.88 -36.12 22.81
CA GLN A 3 37.54 -36.50 22.40
C GLN A 3 36.68 -35.24 22.22
N LEU A 4 36.12 -35.06 21.02
CA LEU A 4 35.15 -33.99 20.71
C LEU A 4 33.77 -34.41 21.22
N SER A 5 33.25 -33.75 22.25
CA SER A 5 31.88 -33.91 22.71
C SER A 5 30.90 -33.27 21.72
N SER A 6 30.13 -34.10 21.00
CA SER A 6 29.05 -33.65 20.12
C SER A 6 27.89 -33.08 20.94
N THR A 7 27.77 -31.75 20.98
CA THR A 7 26.58 -31.08 21.52
C THR A 7 25.48 -31.12 20.46
N LYS A 8 24.42 -31.90 20.72
CA LYS A 8 23.20 -31.95 19.90
C LYS A 8 22.61 -30.53 19.75
N PRO A 9 22.21 -30.08 18.56
CA PRO A 9 21.52 -28.79 18.42
C PRO A 9 20.16 -28.85 19.14
N PRO A 10 19.70 -27.74 19.73
CA PRO A 10 18.44 -27.71 20.45
C PRO A 10 17.27 -28.10 19.52
N SER A 11 16.41 -28.99 20.02
CA SER A 11 15.18 -29.42 19.37
C SER A 11 14.29 -28.22 19.08
N ARG A 12 13.88 -28.05 17.82
CA ARG A 12 13.09 -26.90 17.33
C ARG A 12 11.60 -26.94 17.70
N ASN A 13 11.21 -27.84 18.61
CA ASN A 13 9.81 -28.06 18.98
C ASN A 13 9.69 -28.06 20.52
N GLY A 14 9.95 -26.92 21.15
CA GLY A 14 9.36 -26.58 22.44
C GLY A 14 8.06 -25.80 22.21
N PRO A 15 7.15 -25.69 23.19
CA PRO A 15 5.99 -24.82 23.04
C PRO A 15 6.49 -23.38 22.86
N ASP A 16 6.43 -22.88 21.63
CA ASP A 16 6.91 -21.56 21.23
C ASP A 16 6.18 -20.49 22.05
N ALA A 17 6.84 -20.06 23.14
CA ALA A 17 6.45 -18.88 23.88
C ALA A 17 6.48 -17.70 22.90
N ASN A 18 5.32 -17.04 22.75
CA ASN A 18 5.09 -15.79 22.02
C ASN A 18 4.77 -15.94 20.52
N LEU A 19 3.51 -16.27 20.24
CA LEU A 19 2.80 -15.72 19.07
C LEU A 19 2.63 -14.20 19.25
N THR A 20 3.72 -13.43 19.20
CA THR A 20 3.64 -12.01 18.84
C THR A 20 3.59 -11.97 17.32
N PRO A 21 2.47 -11.55 16.69
CA PRO A 21 2.51 -11.30 15.26
C PRO A 21 3.51 -10.16 15.03
N ASN A 22 4.51 -10.42 14.20
CA ASN A 22 5.50 -9.45 13.70
C ASN A 22 4.92 -8.03 13.67
N PRO A 23 5.50 -7.03 14.35
CA PRO A 23 4.96 -5.68 14.34
C PRO A 23 5.29 -5.06 12.99
N VAL A 24 4.41 -5.26 12.00
CA VAL A 24 4.36 -4.42 10.81
C VAL A 24 3.80 -3.08 11.26
N ILE A 25 4.66 -2.27 11.89
CA ILE A 25 4.56 -0.81 11.99
C ILE A 25 3.11 -0.36 12.26
N THR A 26 2.59 -0.74 13.42
CA THR A 26 1.25 -0.36 13.88
C THR A 26 1.38 0.71 14.94
N HIS A 27 0.75 1.86 14.73
CA HIS A 27 0.59 2.86 15.78
C HIS A 27 -0.86 2.82 16.26
N TYR A 28 -1.03 2.78 17.57
CA TYR A 28 -2.33 2.82 18.22
C TYR A 28 -2.70 4.29 18.44
N SER A 29 -3.80 4.73 17.84
CA SER A 29 -4.38 6.05 18.06
C SER A 29 -5.88 5.89 18.24
N ASN A 30 -6.43 6.46 19.31
CA ASN A 30 -7.86 6.44 19.64
C ASN A 30 -8.50 5.04 19.61
N GLY A 31 -7.81 4.03 20.16
CA GLY A 31 -8.34 2.66 20.28
C GLY A 31 -8.44 1.88 18.96
N LYS A 32 -7.84 2.36 17.85
CA LYS A 32 -7.82 1.64 16.56
C LYS A 32 -6.39 1.29 16.15
N LEU A 33 -6.21 0.05 15.70
CA LEU A 33 -5.01 -0.40 14.98
C LEU A 33 -4.93 0.36 13.66
N SER A 34 -3.95 1.26 13.53
CA SER A 34 -3.77 2.04 12.31
C SER A 34 -2.41 1.77 11.68
N ILE A 35 -2.43 1.34 10.42
CA ILE A 35 -1.24 1.22 9.58
C ILE A 35 -0.70 2.63 9.40
N ILE A 36 0.59 2.87 9.69
CA ILE A 36 1.22 4.18 9.47
C ILE A 36 0.92 4.64 8.03
N PRO A 37 0.42 5.87 7.81
CA PRO A 37 -0.03 6.30 6.49
C PRO A 37 1.05 6.22 5.41
N SER A 38 2.33 6.24 5.77
CA SER A 38 3.47 6.04 4.84
C SER A 38 3.70 4.57 4.46
N GLN A 39 3.35 3.61 5.33
CA GLN A 39 3.57 2.17 5.14
C GLN A 39 2.41 1.56 4.35
N LYS A 40 2.49 1.58 3.01
CA LYS A 40 1.42 1.05 2.13
C LYS A 40 1.83 -0.23 1.40
N THR A 41 0.89 -1.15 1.22
CA THR A 41 1.08 -2.34 0.38
C THR A 41 1.29 -1.96 -1.09
N PHE A 42 1.92 -2.84 -1.87
CA PHE A 42 2.14 -2.62 -3.30
C PHE A 42 0.83 -2.43 -4.08
N ARG A 43 -0.22 -3.20 -3.74
CA ARG A 43 -1.54 -3.08 -4.37
C ARG A 43 -2.12 -1.68 -4.20
N THR A 44 -2.11 -1.14 -2.99
CA THR A 44 -2.58 0.23 -2.70
C THR A 44 -1.73 1.27 -3.42
N LYS A 45 -0.40 1.11 -3.44
CA LYS A 45 0.51 2.01 -4.18
C LYS A 45 0.19 2.04 -5.68
N ARG A 46 -0.08 0.89 -6.31
CA ARG A 46 -0.47 0.83 -7.73
C ARG A 46 -1.78 1.57 -7.99
N ILE A 47 -2.78 1.42 -7.13
CA ILE A 47 -4.07 2.11 -7.26
C ILE A 47 -3.87 3.63 -7.14
N LEU A 48 -3.11 4.08 -6.13
CA LEU A 48 -2.79 5.49 -5.94
C LEU A 48 -2.03 6.09 -7.14
N ALA A 49 -1.06 5.36 -7.68
CA ALA A 49 -0.32 5.79 -8.87
C ALA A 49 -1.23 5.91 -10.10
N LYS A 50 -2.13 4.94 -10.32
CA LYS A 50 -3.10 4.99 -11.43
C LYS A 50 -4.08 6.16 -11.25
N ALA A 51 -4.61 6.36 -10.05
CA ALA A 51 -5.50 7.47 -9.74
C ALA A 51 -4.83 8.83 -9.93
N SER A 52 -3.55 8.95 -9.56
CA SER A 52 -2.75 10.15 -9.86
C SER A 52 -2.63 10.37 -11.36
N ARG A 53 -2.26 9.33 -12.13
CA ARG A 53 -2.06 9.43 -13.59
C ARG A 53 -3.35 9.77 -14.36
N GLN A 54 -4.51 9.25 -13.93
CA GLN A 54 -5.80 9.57 -14.54
C GLN A 54 -6.27 11.02 -14.27
N ASN A 55 -5.77 11.63 -13.20
CA ASN A 55 -6.17 12.97 -12.78
C ASN A 55 -5.41 14.06 -13.55
N ARG A 56 -5.65 14.14 -14.87
CA ARG A 56 -5.01 15.09 -15.80
C ARG A 56 -6.07 15.79 -16.66
N PRO A 57 -5.82 17.03 -17.12
CA PRO A 57 -6.70 17.72 -18.07
C PRO A 57 -6.68 17.06 -19.44
N LEU A 58 -7.72 17.32 -20.25
CA LEU A 58 -7.80 16.84 -21.63
C LEU A 58 -6.75 17.58 -22.50
N PRO A 59 -5.97 16.89 -23.34
CA PRO A 59 -5.00 17.53 -24.23
C PRO A 59 -5.66 18.45 -25.24
N GLN A 60 -5.00 19.55 -25.60
CA GLN A 60 -5.56 20.56 -26.49
C GLN A 60 -5.81 20.03 -27.91
N TRP A 61 -4.86 19.28 -28.48
CA TRP A 61 -5.01 18.71 -29.82
C TRP A 61 -6.24 17.80 -29.94
N PHE A 62 -6.65 17.15 -28.85
CA PHE A 62 -7.83 16.29 -28.84
C PHE A 62 -9.12 17.11 -29.03
N ARG A 63 -9.17 18.33 -28.49
CA ARG A 63 -10.30 19.26 -28.64
C ARG A 63 -10.43 19.79 -30.07
N LEU A 64 -9.32 19.81 -30.80
CA LEU A 64 -9.27 20.26 -32.19
C LEU A 64 -9.66 19.16 -33.18
N LYS A 65 -9.93 17.93 -32.72
CA LYS A 65 -10.43 16.87 -33.59
C LYS A 65 -11.87 17.16 -34.02
N THR A 66 -12.15 16.93 -35.30
CA THR A 66 -13.49 17.02 -35.87
C THR A 66 -14.45 16.05 -35.16
N ASP A 67 -15.72 16.46 -35.05
CA ASP A 67 -16.81 15.71 -34.41
C ASP A 67 -16.56 15.30 -32.94
N SER A 68 -15.61 15.96 -32.25
CA SER A 68 -15.36 15.70 -30.84
C SER A 68 -16.27 16.54 -29.92
N LYS A 69 -17.22 15.87 -29.25
CA LYS A 69 -18.11 16.52 -28.26
C LYS A 69 -17.47 16.68 -26.87
N ILE A 70 -16.34 16.01 -26.62
CA ILE A 70 -15.69 15.97 -25.30
C ILE A 70 -14.77 17.19 -25.13
N GLN A 71 -15.14 18.10 -24.23
CA GLN A 71 -14.38 19.35 -24.00
C GLN A 71 -13.46 19.32 -22.78
N TYR A 72 -13.82 18.55 -21.75
CA TYR A 72 -13.07 18.45 -20.50
C TYR A 72 -13.13 17.03 -19.92
N ASN A 73 -12.22 16.72 -18.99
CA ASN A 73 -12.23 15.44 -18.28
C ASN A 73 -13.26 15.48 -17.14
N ALA A 74 -14.48 15.02 -17.42
CA ALA A 74 -15.56 14.97 -16.43
C ALA A 74 -15.25 14.07 -15.21
N LYS A 75 -14.35 13.08 -15.36
CA LYS A 75 -13.95 12.15 -14.29
C LYS A 75 -12.72 12.63 -13.51
N ARG A 76 -12.26 13.86 -13.74
CA ARG A 76 -11.15 14.47 -13.00
C ARG A 76 -11.53 14.65 -11.53
N ARG A 77 -10.59 14.39 -10.61
CA ARG A 77 -10.87 14.30 -9.17
C ARG A 77 -10.10 15.36 -8.38
N HIS A 78 -10.72 15.98 -7.38
CA HIS A 78 -10.01 16.82 -6.40
C HIS A 78 -9.98 16.15 -5.02
N TRP A 79 -8.80 16.05 -4.41
CA TRP A 79 -8.60 15.26 -3.19
C TRP A 79 -9.33 15.79 -1.94
N ARG A 80 -9.65 17.09 -1.90
CA ARG A 80 -10.47 17.68 -0.83
C ARG A 80 -11.96 17.41 -1.02
N ARG A 81 -12.43 17.23 -2.27
CA ARG A 81 -13.86 17.09 -2.60
C ARG A 81 -14.30 15.63 -2.61
N THR A 82 -13.53 14.74 -3.22
CA THR A 82 -13.92 13.32 -3.43
C THR A 82 -12.80 12.35 -3.05
N LYS A 83 -13.13 11.35 -2.23
CA LYS A 83 -12.20 10.32 -1.72
C LYS A 83 -12.17 9.10 -2.65
N LEU A 84 -11.09 8.30 -2.54
CA LEU A 84 -10.81 7.19 -3.45
C LEU A 84 -11.46 5.86 -3.04
N ASN A 85 -12.03 5.77 -1.83
CA ASN A 85 -12.70 4.58 -1.29
C ASN A 85 -11.92 3.28 -1.56
N ILE A 86 -10.68 3.25 -1.07
CA ILE A 86 -9.68 2.19 -1.29
C ILE A 86 -9.15 1.66 0.04
#